data_AF-A0A349V1T2-F1
#
_entry.id   AF-A0A349V1T2-F1
#
_cell.length_a   1.000
_cell.length_b   1.000
_cell.length_c   1.000
_cell.angle_alpha   90.00
_cell.angle_beta   90.00
_cell.angle_gamma   90.00
#
_symmetry.space_group_name_H-M   'P 1'
#
loop_
_entity.id
_entity.type
_entity.pdbx_description
1 polymer ?
#
loop_
_entity_poly.entity_id
_entity_poly.type
_entity_poly.pdbx_seq_one_letter_code
_entity_poly.pdbx_strand_id
1 'polypeptide(L)'
;PATRHGDDQWSDIVTWVLNATITAEELGVTMANVDEMKGSNNPEVRRLLGVDGSQGSELGLSDDWAYQIIKQLGNYGEIFERNIGVNTPLGIARGLNALWTDGGLIYSPPFR
;
A
#
# COMPACT_ATOMS: atom_id res chain seq x y z
N PRO A 1 -0.66 19.78 9.58
CA PRO A 1 -1.07 19.09 8.33
C PRO A 1 0.13 18.29 7.80
N ALA A 2 -0.08 17.07 7.31
CA ALA A 2 1.02 16.21 6.84
C ALA A 2 1.67 16.74 5.53
N THR A 3 0.92 17.52 4.75
CA THR A 3 1.35 18.20 3.51
C THR A 3 1.00 19.69 3.55
N ARG A 4 1.50 20.47 2.59
CA ARG A 4 1.19 21.91 2.45
C ARG A 4 -0.21 22.07 1.84
N HIS A 5 -0.99 23.01 2.36
CA HIS A 5 -2.29 23.37 1.78
C HIS A 5 -2.13 24.02 0.40
N GLY A 6 -3.04 23.70 -0.53
CA GLY A 6 -3.05 24.22 -1.90
C GLY A 6 -2.11 23.47 -2.87
N ASP A 7 -1.52 22.37 -2.41
CA ASP A 7 -0.77 21.43 -3.24
C ASP A 7 -1.51 20.08 -3.23
N ASP A 8 -2.58 20.03 -4.02
CA ASP A 8 -3.52 18.90 -4.04
C ASP A 8 -2.86 17.67 -4.65
N GLN A 9 -2.09 17.84 -5.73
CA GLN A 9 -1.35 16.74 -6.35
C GLN A 9 -0.38 16.07 -5.37
N TRP A 10 0.40 16.86 -4.62
CA TRP A 10 1.30 16.27 -3.63
C TRP A 10 0.53 15.55 -2.51
N SER A 11 -0.59 16.11 -2.09
CA SER A 11 -1.44 15.51 -1.05
C SER A 11 -2.06 14.19 -1.53
N ASP A 12 -2.47 14.11 -2.81
CA ASP A 12 -2.97 12.90 -3.44
C ASP A 12 -1.88 11.83 -3.51
N ILE A 13 -0.67 12.18 -3.97
CA ILE A 13 0.46 11.24 -4.02
C ILE A 13 0.73 10.64 -2.65
N VAL A 14 0.85 11.46 -1.59
CA VAL A 14 1.13 10.97 -0.23
C VAL A 14 0.01 10.07 0.28
N THR A 15 -1.24 10.43 0.01
CA THR A 15 -2.41 9.64 0.40
C THR A 15 -2.43 8.28 -0.30
N TRP A 16 -2.16 8.26 -1.60
CA TRP A 16 -2.16 7.03 -2.40
C TRP A 16 -0.97 6.12 -2.09
N VAL A 17 0.20 6.67 -1.72
CA VAL A 17 1.33 5.87 -1.20
C VAL A 17 0.90 5.04 0.02
N LEU A 18 0.22 5.64 1.00
CA LEU A 18 -0.29 4.92 2.17
C LEU A 18 -1.31 3.86 1.76
N ASN A 19 -2.31 4.25 0.96
CA ASN A 19 -3.37 3.36 0.49
C ASN A 19 -2.82 2.15 -0.27
N ALA A 20 -1.81 2.34 -1.13
CA ALA A 20 -1.17 1.24 -1.85
C ALA A 20 -0.56 0.20 -0.90
N THR A 21 0.13 0.64 0.16
CA THR A 21 0.70 -0.30 1.13
C THR A 21 -0.36 -1.07 1.93
N ILE A 22 -1.50 -0.44 2.23
CA ILE A 22 -2.62 -1.07 2.93
C ILE A 22 -3.31 -2.09 2.02
N THR A 23 -3.66 -1.67 0.80
CA THR A 23 -4.31 -2.55 -0.18
C THR A 23 -3.42 -3.73 -0.57
N ALA A 24 -2.10 -3.53 -0.65
CA ALA A 24 -1.15 -4.62 -0.84
C ALA A 24 -1.24 -5.67 0.27
N GLU A 25 -1.34 -5.25 1.53
CA GLU A 25 -1.49 -6.18 2.66
C GLU A 25 -2.81 -6.94 2.58
N GLU A 26 -3.91 -6.22 2.33
CA GLU A 26 -5.26 -6.81 2.21
C GLU A 26 -5.34 -7.84 1.08
N LEU A 27 -4.62 -7.61 -0.03
CA LEU A 27 -4.55 -8.52 -1.18
C LEU A 27 -3.46 -9.59 -1.05
N GLY A 28 -2.71 -9.63 0.06
CA GLY A 28 -1.61 -10.59 0.26
C GLY A 28 -0.40 -10.37 -0.66
N VAL A 29 -0.24 -9.17 -1.22
CA VAL A 29 0.93 -8.75 -1.98
C VAL A 29 2.02 -8.30 -1.01
N THR A 30 3.19 -8.89 -1.13
CA THR A 30 4.36 -8.67 -0.25
C THR A 30 5.57 -8.28 -1.06
N MET A 31 6.60 -7.75 -0.40
CA MET A 31 7.91 -7.51 -1.03
C MET A 31 8.45 -8.75 -1.75
N ALA A 32 8.21 -9.94 -1.21
CA ALA A 32 8.72 -11.20 -1.72
C ALA A 32 7.99 -11.70 -2.97
N ASN A 33 6.67 -11.50 -3.08
CA ASN A 33 5.85 -12.06 -4.16
C ASN A 33 5.39 -11.02 -5.21
N VAL A 34 5.70 -9.73 -5.03
CA VAL A 34 5.17 -8.66 -5.87
C VAL A 34 5.46 -8.84 -7.37
N ASP A 35 6.61 -9.44 -7.72
CA ASP A 35 6.94 -9.72 -9.13
C ASP A 35 6.03 -10.80 -9.73
N GLU A 36 5.75 -11.85 -8.96
CA GLU A 36 4.84 -12.94 -9.37
C GLU A 36 3.40 -12.44 -9.47
N MET A 37 3.01 -11.56 -8.54
CA MET A 37 1.65 -11.02 -8.47
C MET A 37 1.27 -10.14 -9.67
N LYS A 38 2.23 -9.68 -10.49
CA LYS A 38 1.93 -9.08 -11.80
C LYS A 38 1.20 -10.03 -12.74
N GLY A 39 1.39 -11.34 -12.58
CA GLY A 39 0.68 -12.40 -13.31
C GLY A 39 -0.66 -12.81 -12.70
N SER A 40 -1.12 -12.15 -11.63
CA SER A 40 -2.37 -12.50 -10.94
C SER A 40 -3.59 -12.37 -11.87
N ASN A 41 -4.57 -13.26 -11.68
CA ASN A 41 -5.88 -13.16 -12.33
C ASN A 41 -6.84 -12.22 -11.58
N ASN A 42 -6.47 -11.73 -10.39
CA ASN A 42 -7.27 -10.77 -9.65
C ASN A 42 -7.13 -9.36 -10.29
N PRO A 43 -8.20 -8.77 -10.84
CA PRO A 43 -8.13 -7.45 -11.46
C PRO A 43 -7.67 -6.35 -10.52
N GLU A 44 -7.97 -6.45 -9.22
CA GLU A 44 -7.56 -5.44 -8.24
C GLU A 44 -6.05 -5.48 -7.99
N VAL A 45 -5.45 -6.68 -7.93
CA VAL A 45 -3.99 -6.84 -7.87
C VAL A 45 -3.34 -6.26 -9.13
N ARG A 46 -3.91 -6.54 -10.30
CA ARG A 46 -3.38 -6.04 -11.57
C ARG A 46 -3.44 -4.50 -11.65
N ARG A 47 -4.52 -3.88 -11.17
CA ARG A 47 -4.61 -2.41 -11.06
C ARG A 47 -3.62 -1.84 -10.07
N LEU A 48 -3.54 -2.42 -8.86
CA LEU A 48 -2.58 -1.99 -7.84
C LEU A 48 -1.14 -2.02 -8.37
N LEU A 49 -0.77 -3.03 -9.15
CA LEU A 49 0.59 -3.21 -9.64
C LEU A 49 0.88 -2.50 -10.97
N GLY A 50 -0.06 -1.70 -11.48
CA GLY A 50 0.11 -0.94 -12.73
C GLY A 50 0.11 -1.81 -13.98
N VAL A 51 -0.43 -3.02 -13.91
CA VAL A 51 -0.60 -3.91 -15.08
C VAL A 51 -1.81 -3.50 -15.90
N ASP A 52 -2.88 -3.08 -15.22
CA ASP A 52 -4.09 -2.56 -15.83
C ASP A 52 -4.39 -1.15 -15.28
N GLY A 53 -4.93 -0.24 -16.10
CA GLY A 53 -5.34 1.11 -15.69
C GLY A 53 -4.29 2.20 -15.93
N SER A 54 -4.61 3.43 -15.51
CA SER A 54 -3.81 4.64 -15.77
C SER A 54 -3.65 5.54 -14.54
N GLN A 55 -3.81 4.99 -13.32
CA GLN A 55 -3.74 5.78 -12.09
C GLN A 55 -2.39 6.49 -11.89
N GLY A 56 -1.27 5.90 -12.35
CA GLY A 56 0.02 6.57 -12.27
C GLY A 56 0.02 7.88 -13.04
N SER A 57 -0.47 7.84 -14.29
CA SER A 57 -0.60 9.02 -15.15
C SER A 57 -1.49 10.12 -14.53
N GLU A 58 -2.57 9.75 -13.84
CA GLU A 58 -3.45 10.70 -13.13
C GLU A 58 -2.75 11.38 -11.95
N LEU A 59 -1.83 10.68 -11.28
CA LEU A 59 -0.97 11.22 -10.22
C LEU A 59 0.27 11.95 -10.74
N GLY A 60 0.56 11.88 -12.05
CA GLY A 60 1.80 12.38 -12.64
C GLY A 60 3.02 11.50 -12.34
N LEU A 61 2.81 10.21 -12.08
CA LEU A 61 3.81 9.18 -11.80
C LEU A 61 3.83 8.12 -12.92
N SER A 62 4.79 7.20 -12.87
CA SER A 62 4.75 5.99 -13.69
C SER A 62 3.61 5.07 -13.23
N ASP A 63 2.99 4.32 -14.14
CA ASP A 63 1.87 3.43 -13.78
C ASP A 63 2.27 2.33 -12.78
N ASP A 64 3.56 1.97 -12.72
CA ASP A 64 4.10 0.99 -11.78
C ASP A 64 4.49 1.57 -10.41
N TRP A 65 4.10 2.81 -10.07
CA TRP A 65 4.49 3.50 -8.84
C TRP A 65 4.22 2.67 -7.56
N ALA A 66 3.05 2.05 -7.46
CA ALA A 66 2.67 1.24 -6.30
C ALA A 66 3.45 -0.07 -6.26
N TYR A 67 3.72 -0.70 -7.41
CA TYR A 67 4.64 -1.83 -7.51
C TYR A 67 6.03 -1.47 -6.97
N GLN A 68 6.58 -0.31 -7.33
CA GLN A 68 7.90 0.13 -6.87
C GLN A 68 7.95 0.31 -5.34
N ILE A 69 6.88 0.84 -4.74
CA ILE A 69 6.76 0.99 -3.28
C ILE A 69 6.79 -0.38 -2.60
N ILE A 70 5.92 -1.29 -3.03
CA ILE A 70 5.80 -2.62 -2.44
C ILE A 70 7.10 -3.41 -2.63
N LYS A 71 7.77 -3.26 -3.78
CA LYS A 71 9.05 -3.92 -4.05
C LYS A 71 10.18 -3.45 -3.13
N GLN A 72 10.19 -2.18 -2.75
CA GLN A 72 11.27 -1.59 -1.97
C GLN A 72 11.00 -1.60 -0.46
N LEU A 73 9.74 -1.42 -0.06
CA LEU A 73 9.35 -1.23 1.33
C LEU A 73 8.42 -2.35 1.83
N GLY A 74 7.79 -3.11 0.96
CA GLY A 74 6.76 -4.07 1.33
C GLY A 74 5.41 -3.41 1.60
N ASN A 75 4.44 -4.22 2.00
CA ASN A 75 3.11 -3.76 2.37
C ASN A 75 3.08 -3.17 3.79
N TYR A 76 1.91 -2.66 4.20
CA TYR A 76 1.72 -2.01 5.50
C TYR A 76 2.10 -2.92 6.68
N GLY A 77 1.67 -4.18 6.66
CA GLY A 77 2.02 -5.19 7.66
C GLY A 77 3.52 -5.44 7.74
N GLU A 78 4.22 -5.58 6.61
CA GLU A 78 5.68 -5.76 6.57
C GLU A 78 6.42 -4.54 7.15
N ILE A 79 5.95 -3.33 6.83
CA ILE A 79 6.48 -2.09 7.38
C ILE A 79 6.25 -2.03 8.90
N PHE A 80 5.05 -2.37 9.37
CA PHE A 80 4.72 -2.38 10.79
C PHE A 80 5.59 -3.39 11.55
N GLU A 81 5.63 -4.64 11.11
CA GLU A 81 6.29 -5.74 11.82
C GLU A 81 7.79 -5.54 11.94
N ARG A 82 8.43 -4.99 10.90
CA ARG A 82 9.87 -4.68 10.91
C ARG A 82 10.25 -3.58 11.89
N ASN A 83 9.40 -2.56 12.06
CA ASN A 83 9.79 -1.33 12.75
C ASN A 83 9.30 -1.27 14.19
N ILE A 84 8.07 -1.72 14.44
CA ILE A 84 7.43 -1.58 15.75
C ILE A 84 6.69 -2.85 16.21
N GLY A 85 6.61 -3.88 15.37
CA GLY A 85 5.85 -5.10 15.65
C GLY A 85 6.37 -5.92 16.82
N VAL A 86 5.72 -7.08 17.02
CA VAL A 86 5.97 -7.96 18.18
C VAL A 86 7.39 -8.52 18.22
N ASN A 87 8.06 -8.59 17.06
CA ASN A 87 9.43 -9.08 16.92
C ASN A 87 10.48 -7.98 17.08
N THR A 88 10.08 -6.75 17.42
CA THR A 88 10.97 -5.62 17.68
C THR A 88 11.12 -5.38 19.18
N PRO A 89 12.12 -4.60 19.64
CA PRO A 89 12.24 -4.22 21.05
C PRO A 89 10.99 -3.50 21.62
N LEU A 90 10.16 -2.91 20.76
CA LEU A 90 8.92 -2.25 21.17
C LEU A 90 7.78 -3.24 21.43
N GLY A 91 7.76 -4.39 20.73
CA GLY A 91 6.84 -5.48 20.99
C GLY A 91 5.35 -5.12 20.78
N ILE A 92 5.03 -4.20 19.87
CA ILE A 92 3.66 -3.68 19.73
C ILE A 92 2.82 -4.63 18.87
N ALA A 93 1.70 -5.10 19.43
CA ALA A 93 0.69 -5.83 18.68
C ALA A 93 -0.13 -4.88 17.79
N ARG A 94 -0.65 -5.38 16.66
CA ARG A 94 -1.38 -4.57 15.66
C ARG A 94 -2.53 -3.77 16.28
N GLY A 95 -3.40 -4.39 17.07
CA GLY A 95 -4.52 -3.70 17.72
C GLY A 95 -5.36 -2.89 16.72
N LEU A 96 -5.56 -1.60 16.98
CA LEU A 96 -6.28 -0.71 16.06
C LEU A 96 -5.58 -0.54 14.70
N ASN A 97 -4.28 -0.82 14.61
CA ASN A 97 -3.51 -0.81 13.37
C ASN A 97 -3.63 -2.11 12.56
N ALA A 98 -4.47 -3.07 12.97
CA ALA A 98 -4.82 -4.20 12.12
C ALA A 98 -5.68 -3.74 10.93
N LEU A 99 -5.77 -4.57 9.90
CA LEU A 99 -6.71 -4.36 8.81
C LEU A 99 -8.14 -4.33 9.36
N TRP A 100 -9.01 -3.57 8.70
CA TRP A 100 -10.42 -3.48 9.04
C TRP A 100 -11.13 -4.85 9.03
N THR A 101 -10.70 -5.77 8.14
CA THR A 101 -11.17 -7.15 8.08
C THR A 101 -10.74 -8.00 9.27
N ASP A 102 -9.67 -7.60 9.95
CA ASP A 102 -9.07 -8.30 11.09
C ASP A 102 -9.39 -7.62 12.43
N GLY A 103 -10.45 -6.79 12.45
CA GLY A 103 -10.94 -6.10 13.65
C GLY A 103 -10.18 -4.80 14.00
N GLY A 104 -9.33 -4.30 13.11
CA GLY A 104 -8.68 -2.99 13.25
C GLY A 104 -9.42 -1.86 12.55
N LEU A 105 -8.73 -0.74 12.34
CA LEU A 105 -9.27 0.48 11.73
C LEU A 105 -8.58 0.85 10.41
N ILE A 106 -7.54 0.12 10.02
CA ILE A 106 -6.77 0.43 8.82
C ILE A 106 -7.54 -0.03 7.59
N TYR A 107 -7.91 0.93 6.77
CA TYR A 107 -8.73 0.75 5.57
C TYR A 107 -8.18 1.63 4.44
N SER A 108 -8.22 1.11 3.22
CA SER A 108 -7.85 1.82 2.01
C SER A 108 -9.05 1.91 1.06
N PRO A 109 -9.30 3.06 0.41
CA PRO A 109 -10.24 3.12 -0.70
C PRO A 109 -9.85 2.13 -1.81
N PRO A 110 -10.85 1.56 -2.53
CA PRO A 110 -10.58 0.56 -3.56
C PRO A 110 -9.82 1.16 -4.75
N PHE A 111 -8.85 0.41 -5.27
CA PHE A 111 -8.14 0.76 -6.50
C PHE A 111 -9.04 0.43 -7.71
N ARG A 112 -9.65 1.47 -8.29
CA ARG A 112 -10.58 1.38 -9.42
C ARG A 112 -10.09 2.19 -10.61
#